data_AF-A0A9D1EAE2-F1
#
_entry.id   AF-A0A9D1EAE2-F1
#
_cell.length_a   1.000
_cell.length_b   1.000
_cell.length_c   1.000
_cell.angle_alpha   90.00
_cell.angle_beta   90.00
_cell.angle_gamma   90.00
#
_symmetry.space_group_name_H-M   'P 1'
#
loop_
_entity.id
_entity.type
_entity.pdbx_description
1 polymer ?
#
loop_
_entity_poly.entity_id
_entity_poly.type
_entity_poly.pdbx_seq_one_letter_code
_entity_poly.pdbx_strand_id
1 'polypeptide(L)'
;LKYLKDHARELGVDSRRIMVGGESAGGGLTAALCMYARDKGEVNIAFQMPLYPMLDDRDTPSSRDNHAPVWNTRLNHAAWNLYLRPFRDHSRNDSVPAYAASARQEDYRGLPPAYTFVGDIEPFYCETLTYIENLRKAGVPAKVDVYPGCFHAFDMLLPFLPVSRRAIAKFEKIYRYAAKHFTARQDGSHSRRPS
;
A
#
# COMPACT_ATOMS: atom_id res chain seq x y z
N LEU A 1 10.88 -3.49 -9.52
CA LEU A 1 10.02 -3.05 -10.64
C LEU A 1 10.78 -2.87 -11.96
N LYS A 2 11.84 -2.05 -12.03
CA LYS A 2 12.63 -1.85 -13.26
C LYS A 2 13.08 -3.16 -13.90
N TYR A 3 13.70 -4.04 -13.10
CA TYR A 3 14.11 -5.37 -13.56
C TYR A 3 12.95 -6.17 -14.18
N LEU A 4 11.78 -6.20 -13.52
CA LEU A 4 10.60 -6.89 -14.03
C LEU A 4 10.12 -6.30 -15.37
N LYS A 5 10.18 -4.97 -15.53
CA LYS A 5 9.85 -4.28 -16.79
C LYS A 5 10.87 -4.61 -17.89
N ASP A 6 12.15 -4.49 -17.58
CA ASP A 6 13.25 -4.58 -18.55
C ASP A 6 13.48 -6.02 -19.02
N HIS A 7 13.21 -7.01 -18.16
CA HIS A 7 13.33 -8.44 -18.45
C HIS A 7 11.98 -9.13 -18.70
N ALA A 8 10.93 -8.37 -19.03
CA ALA A 8 9.57 -8.89 -19.09
C ALA A 8 9.41 -10.08 -20.06
N ARG A 9 10.06 -10.01 -21.23
CA ARG A 9 10.04 -11.09 -22.22
C ARG A 9 10.69 -12.37 -21.71
N GLU A 10 11.82 -12.26 -21.03
CA GLU A 10 12.58 -13.40 -20.49
C GLU A 10 11.81 -14.09 -19.36
N LEU A 11 11.11 -13.30 -18.56
CA LEU A 11 10.30 -13.77 -17.43
C LEU A 11 8.90 -14.25 -17.84
N GLY A 12 8.52 -14.10 -19.13
CA GLY A 12 7.18 -14.45 -19.61
C GLY A 12 6.06 -13.58 -19.04
N VAL A 13 6.35 -12.32 -18.68
CA VAL A 13 5.39 -11.38 -18.10
C VAL A 13 5.00 -10.27 -19.09
N ASP A 14 3.75 -9.78 -19.03
CA ASP A 14 3.33 -8.58 -19.75
C ASP A 14 3.77 -7.35 -18.93
N SER A 15 4.74 -6.58 -19.44
CA SER A 15 5.26 -5.38 -18.77
C SER A 15 4.20 -4.30 -18.55
N ARG A 16 3.06 -4.37 -19.26
CA ARG A 16 1.93 -3.45 -19.04
C ARG A 16 1.03 -3.87 -17.88
N ARG A 17 1.23 -5.06 -17.31
CA ARG A 17 0.42 -5.62 -16.22
C ARG A 17 1.20 -5.76 -14.92
N ILE A 18 2.20 -4.90 -14.72
CA ILE A 18 2.96 -4.84 -13.47
C ILE A 18 2.05 -4.31 -12.36
N MET A 19 1.84 -5.12 -11.33
CA MET A 19 1.04 -4.79 -10.15
C MET A 19 1.91 -4.93 -8.91
N VAL A 20 1.54 -4.22 -7.84
CA VAL A 20 2.23 -4.30 -6.54
C VAL A 20 1.22 -4.58 -5.44
N GLY A 21 1.64 -5.33 -4.45
CA GLY A 21 0.84 -5.64 -3.28
C GLY A 21 1.75 -5.99 -2.12
N GLY A 22 1.21 -5.84 -0.91
CA GLY A 22 1.92 -6.15 0.31
C GLY A 22 1.03 -5.90 1.52
N GLU A 23 1.34 -6.59 2.61
CA GLU A 23 0.58 -6.60 3.84
C GLU A 23 1.23 -5.70 4.89
N SER A 24 0.43 -5.02 5.73
CA SER A 24 0.95 -4.30 6.91
C SER A 24 2.01 -3.25 6.54
N ALA A 25 3.23 -3.34 7.09
CA ALA A 25 4.37 -2.51 6.68
C ALA A 25 4.70 -2.65 5.17
N GLY A 26 4.52 -3.84 4.59
CA GLY A 26 4.61 -4.07 3.15
C GLY A 26 3.50 -3.37 2.36
N GLY A 27 2.33 -3.16 2.97
CA GLY A 27 1.27 -2.31 2.43
C GLY A 27 1.66 -0.84 2.40
N GLY A 28 2.36 -0.37 3.43
CA GLY A 28 3.00 0.95 3.43
C GLY A 28 4.02 1.11 2.32
N LEU A 29 4.92 0.13 2.16
CA LEU A 29 5.89 0.10 1.05
C LEU A 29 5.21 0.03 -0.32
N THR A 30 4.07 -0.65 -0.44
CA THR A 30 3.28 -0.70 -1.67
C THR A 30 2.79 0.68 -2.07
N ALA A 31 2.21 1.45 -1.13
CA ALA A 31 1.78 2.82 -1.36
C ALA A 31 2.96 3.73 -1.72
N ALA A 32 4.05 3.66 -0.96
CA ALA A 32 5.27 4.44 -1.21
C ALA A 32 5.89 4.14 -2.58
N LEU A 33 5.92 2.87 -2.99
CA LEU A 33 6.42 2.45 -4.29
C LEU A 33 5.56 2.98 -5.44
N CYS A 34 4.24 3.06 -5.25
CA CYS A 34 3.33 3.66 -6.24
C CYS A 34 3.62 5.15 -6.43
N MET A 35 3.81 5.88 -5.33
CA MET A 35 4.19 7.30 -5.37
C MET A 35 5.54 7.48 -6.07
N TYR A 36 6.55 6.70 -5.66
CA TYR A 36 7.88 6.74 -6.25
C TYR A 36 7.87 6.42 -7.75
N ALA A 37 7.11 5.41 -8.16
CA ALA A 37 6.97 5.01 -9.55
C ALA A 37 6.34 6.12 -10.41
N ARG A 38 5.26 6.76 -9.93
CA ARG A 38 4.64 7.92 -10.58
C ARG A 38 5.64 9.07 -10.73
N ASP A 39 6.31 9.43 -9.64
CA ASP A 39 7.16 10.62 -9.60
C ASP A 39 8.43 10.46 -10.45
N LYS A 40 8.94 9.21 -10.57
CA LYS A 40 10.07 8.91 -11.45
C LYS A 40 9.68 8.69 -12.90
N GLY A 41 8.46 8.21 -13.17
CA GLY A 41 7.98 7.90 -14.52
C GLY A 41 8.76 6.75 -15.20
N GLU A 42 9.53 5.96 -14.45
CA GLU A 42 10.38 4.91 -15.03
C GLU A 42 9.63 3.58 -15.24
N VAL A 43 8.64 3.29 -14.39
CA VAL A 43 7.81 2.09 -14.48
C VAL A 43 6.39 2.49 -14.13
N ASN A 44 5.43 2.22 -15.01
CA ASN A 44 4.04 2.50 -14.75
C ASN A 44 3.37 1.28 -14.10
N ILE A 45 2.74 1.45 -12.94
CA ILE A 45 2.07 0.38 -12.20
C ILE A 45 0.59 0.33 -12.61
N ALA A 46 0.09 -0.86 -12.94
CA ALA A 46 -1.28 -1.06 -13.41
C ALA A 46 -2.31 -1.10 -12.27
N PHE A 47 -1.92 -1.63 -11.10
CA PHE A 47 -2.82 -1.79 -9.95
C PHE A 47 -2.00 -1.93 -8.65
N GLN A 48 -2.57 -1.47 -7.53
CA GLN A 48 -1.97 -1.62 -6.21
C GLN A 48 -2.89 -2.33 -5.21
N MET A 49 -2.30 -3.16 -4.35
CA MET A 49 -3.00 -3.89 -3.29
C MET A 49 -2.29 -3.72 -1.93
N PRO A 50 -2.32 -2.52 -1.33
CA PRO A 50 -1.76 -2.30 0.01
C PRO A 50 -2.74 -2.87 1.05
N LEU A 51 -2.53 -4.08 1.56
CA LEU A 51 -3.46 -4.78 2.47
C LEU A 51 -3.24 -4.34 3.92
N TYR A 52 -4.32 -3.88 4.60
CA TYR A 52 -4.32 -3.30 5.95
C TYR A 52 -3.01 -2.52 6.24
N PRO A 53 -2.73 -1.48 5.44
CA PRO A 53 -1.40 -0.91 5.33
C PRO A 53 -1.06 0.01 6.50
N MET A 54 0.18 -0.08 6.97
CA MET A 54 0.79 0.87 7.91
C MET A 54 1.26 2.10 7.13
N LEU A 55 0.64 3.28 7.31
CA LEU A 55 0.83 4.44 6.42
C LEU A 55 1.26 5.74 7.11
N ASP A 56 0.84 5.94 8.35
CA ASP A 56 0.94 7.16 9.14
C ASP A 56 1.77 6.88 10.39
N ASP A 57 2.88 7.60 10.49
CA ASP A 57 3.77 7.59 11.65
C ASP A 57 3.20 8.39 12.83
N ARG A 58 2.10 9.10 12.61
CA ARG A 58 1.37 9.88 13.62
C ARG A 58 0.17 9.09 14.12
N ASP A 59 -0.26 9.41 15.35
CA ASP A 59 -1.43 8.78 15.93
C ASP A 59 -2.74 9.21 15.27
N THR A 60 -3.45 8.22 14.71
CA THR A 60 -4.82 8.34 14.22
C THR A 60 -5.82 8.02 15.34
N PRO A 61 -7.13 8.30 15.15
CA PRO A 61 -8.16 7.89 16.12
C PRO A 61 -8.16 6.38 16.40
N SER A 62 -7.87 5.53 15.41
CA SER A 62 -7.81 4.08 15.61
C SER A 62 -6.51 3.60 16.24
N SER A 63 -5.42 4.37 16.21
CA SER A 63 -4.09 3.93 16.66
C SER A 63 -3.62 4.51 17.99
N ARG A 64 -4.17 5.64 18.45
CA ARG A 64 -3.66 6.39 19.64
C ARG A 64 -3.76 5.63 20.96
N ASP A 65 -4.82 4.85 21.14
CA ASP A 65 -5.09 4.08 22.36
C ASP A 65 -5.73 2.73 22.02
N ASN A 66 -5.03 2.00 21.16
CA ASN A 66 -5.45 0.72 20.63
C ASN A 66 -4.84 -0.42 21.45
N HIS A 67 -5.68 -1.40 21.80
CA HIS A 67 -5.29 -2.60 22.56
C HIS A 67 -5.63 -3.90 21.84
N ALA A 68 -5.81 -3.86 20.52
CA ALA A 68 -6.07 -5.06 19.74
C ALA A 68 -4.93 -6.10 19.88
N PRO A 69 -5.24 -7.39 19.72
CA PRO A 69 -4.21 -8.42 19.66
C PRO A 69 -3.33 -8.24 18.42
N VAL A 70 -2.15 -8.85 18.43
CA VAL A 70 -1.17 -8.88 17.32
C VAL A 70 -0.46 -7.56 17.07
N TRP A 71 -1.20 -6.47 16.86
CA TRP A 71 -0.64 -5.14 16.64
C TRP A 71 -1.48 -4.08 17.37
N ASN A 72 -0.81 -3.19 18.11
CA ASN A 72 -1.43 -2.20 18.98
C ASN A 72 -0.56 -0.94 19.07
N THR A 73 -1.01 0.07 19.81
CA THR A 73 -0.30 1.36 19.93
C THR A 73 1.16 1.21 20.31
N ARG A 74 1.46 0.39 21.33
CA ARG A 74 2.83 0.19 21.81
C ARG A 74 3.74 -0.37 20.72
N LEU A 75 3.28 -1.41 20.01
CA LEU A 75 4.04 -2.01 18.92
C LEU A 75 4.17 -1.04 17.73
N ASN A 76 3.10 -0.29 17.42
CA ASN A 76 3.10 0.69 16.35
C ASN A 76 4.13 1.80 16.58
N HIS A 77 4.15 2.38 17.78
CA HIS A 77 5.14 3.39 18.18
C HIS A 77 6.55 2.82 18.14
N ALA A 78 6.77 1.60 18.66
CA ALA A 78 8.09 0.98 18.61
C ALA A 78 8.58 0.77 17.17
N ALA A 79 7.71 0.28 16.28
CA ALA A 79 8.03 0.03 14.88
C ALA A 79 8.36 1.33 14.13
N TRP A 80 7.53 2.37 14.23
CA TRP A 80 7.81 3.67 13.62
C TRP A 80 9.08 4.32 14.20
N ASN A 81 9.30 4.23 15.51
CA ASN A 81 10.51 4.76 16.14
C ASN A 81 11.79 4.09 15.64
N LEU A 82 11.75 2.78 15.38
CA LEU A 82 12.89 2.04 14.82
C LEU A 82 13.09 2.39 13.35
N TYR A 83 12.02 2.35 12.55
CA TYR A 83 12.10 2.60 11.11
C TYR A 83 12.53 4.04 10.79
N LEU A 84 12.00 5.03 11.52
CA LEU A 84 12.28 6.44 11.27
C LEU A 84 13.46 6.98 12.07
N ARG A 85 14.22 6.13 12.77
CA ARG A 85 15.41 6.54 13.54
C ARG A 85 16.35 7.48 12.75
N PRO A 86 16.63 7.27 11.45
CA PRO A 86 17.47 8.17 10.67
C PRO A 86 16.91 9.59 10.49
N PHE A 87 15.61 9.80 10.64
CA PHE A 87 14.92 11.08 10.44
C PHE A 87 14.67 11.86 11.75
N ARG A 88 14.97 11.26 12.91
CA ARG A 88 14.63 11.81 14.23
C ARG A 88 15.60 12.86 14.78
N ASP A 89 16.80 12.97 14.21
CA ASP A 89 17.84 13.89 14.70
C ASP A 89 17.72 15.32 14.14
N HIS A 90 16.61 15.66 13.49
CA HIS A 90 16.38 17.00 12.97
C HIS A 90 15.18 17.56 13.74
N SER A 91 15.40 18.68 14.41
CA SER A 91 14.51 19.40 15.33
C SER A 91 13.17 19.87 14.75
N ARG A 92 12.64 19.20 13.71
CA ARG A 92 11.39 19.51 13.02
C ARG A 92 10.68 18.20 12.64
N ASN A 93 9.42 18.08 13.06
CA ASN A 93 8.48 16.99 12.70
C ASN A 93 8.20 16.89 11.17
N ASP A 94 8.79 17.79 10.37
CA ASP A 94 8.70 17.87 8.92
C ASP A 94 9.83 17.13 8.17
N SER A 95 10.72 16.43 8.88
CA SER A 95 11.84 15.71 8.26
C SER A 95 11.45 14.36 7.63
N VAL A 96 10.30 13.78 7.98
CA VAL A 96 9.88 12.45 7.52
C VAL A 96 9.34 12.54 6.09
N PRO A 97 10.01 11.91 5.09
CA PRO A 97 9.54 11.95 3.71
C PRO A 97 8.24 11.16 3.53
N ALA A 98 7.40 11.59 2.59
CA ALA A 98 6.16 10.87 2.26
C ALA A 98 6.42 9.45 1.69
N TYR A 99 7.62 9.17 1.18
CA TYR A 99 8.02 7.79 0.81
C TYR A 99 8.32 6.89 2.03
N ALA A 100 8.57 7.47 3.20
CA ALA A 100 8.72 6.71 4.45
C ALA A 100 7.37 6.53 5.16
N ALA A 101 6.52 7.57 5.17
CA ALA A 101 5.16 7.51 5.71
C ALA A 101 4.16 8.08 4.67
N SER A 102 3.52 7.19 3.92
CA SER A 102 2.67 7.57 2.76
C SER A 102 1.43 8.38 3.12
N ALA A 103 0.98 8.36 4.39
CA ALA A 103 -0.10 9.23 4.86
C ALA A 103 0.29 10.73 4.91
N ARG A 104 1.58 11.05 4.75
CA ARG A 104 2.07 12.44 4.67
C ARG A 104 1.98 13.02 3.26
N GLN A 105 1.60 12.25 2.25
CA GLN A 105 1.48 12.83 0.90
C GLN A 105 0.21 13.68 0.74
N GLU A 106 0.30 14.66 -0.16
CA GLU A 106 -0.81 15.56 -0.45
C GLU A 106 -1.42 15.35 -1.85
N ASP A 107 -0.65 14.80 -2.80
CA ASP A 107 -1.10 14.60 -4.18
C ASP A 107 -1.31 13.12 -4.51
N TYR A 108 -2.56 12.71 -4.66
CA TYR A 108 -2.94 11.33 -5.01
C TYR A 108 -3.23 11.13 -6.51
N ARG A 109 -3.13 12.19 -7.33
CA ARG A 109 -3.42 12.12 -8.77
C ARG A 109 -2.38 11.24 -9.46
N GLY A 110 -2.85 10.53 -10.49
CA GLY A 110 -2.01 9.65 -11.30
C GLY A 110 -1.48 8.41 -10.57
N LEU A 111 -1.89 8.15 -9.33
CA LEU A 111 -1.60 6.88 -8.67
C LEU A 111 -2.40 5.72 -9.28
N PRO A 112 -1.92 4.47 -9.18
CA PRO A 112 -2.62 3.31 -9.73
C PRO A 112 -3.95 3.07 -8.99
N PRO A 113 -4.96 2.51 -9.69
CA PRO A 113 -6.17 2.00 -9.05
C PRO A 113 -5.84 1.02 -7.93
N ALA A 114 -6.65 1.02 -6.87
CA ALA A 114 -6.31 0.37 -5.61
C ALA A 114 -7.42 -0.53 -5.06
N TYR A 115 -7.01 -1.63 -4.42
CA TYR A 115 -7.87 -2.38 -3.51
C TYR A 115 -7.15 -2.66 -2.20
N THR A 116 -7.87 -2.56 -1.09
CA THR A 116 -7.41 -2.97 0.23
C THR A 116 -8.55 -3.57 1.04
N PHE A 117 -8.21 -4.18 2.16
CA PHE A 117 -9.15 -4.45 3.22
C PHE A 117 -8.49 -4.26 4.58
N VAL A 118 -9.30 -4.03 5.61
CA VAL A 118 -8.83 -3.72 6.95
C VAL A 118 -9.85 -4.16 7.99
N GLY A 119 -9.38 -4.53 9.18
CA GLY A 119 -10.23 -4.70 10.35
C GLY A 119 -10.61 -3.35 10.97
N ASP A 120 -11.71 -3.26 11.71
CA ASP A 120 -12.11 -2.00 12.37
C ASP A 120 -11.60 -1.85 13.81
N ILE A 121 -11.08 -2.92 14.42
CA ILE A 121 -10.48 -2.86 15.76
C ILE A 121 -8.95 -2.70 15.72
N GLU A 122 -8.32 -2.78 14.54
CA GLU A 122 -6.87 -2.64 14.40
C GLU A 122 -6.42 -1.17 14.26
N PRO A 123 -5.16 -0.84 14.61
CA PRO A 123 -4.70 0.55 14.59
C PRO A 123 -4.69 1.19 13.20
N PHE A 124 -4.57 0.42 12.12
CA PHE A 124 -4.44 0.92 10.75
C PHE A 124 -5.77 1.27 10.08
N TYR A 125 -6.89 1.09 10.78
CA TYR A 125 -8.24 1.32 10.25
C TYR A 125 -8.43 2.73 9.66
N CYS A 126 -8.21 3.79 10.46
CA CYS A 126 -8.48 5.17 10.03
C CYS A 126 -7.56 5.62 8.90
N GLU A 127 -6.26 5.29 8.95
CA GLU A 127 -5.31 5.66 7.90
C GLU A 127 -5.61 4.94 6.58
N THR A 128 -6.05 3.68 6.64
CA THR A 128 -6.45 2.92 5.45
C THR A 128 -7.65 3.57 4.77
N LEU A 129 -8.67 3.93 5.55
CA LEU A 129 -9.85 4.62 5.01
C LEU A 129 -9.49 5.99 4.43
N THR A 130 -8.63 6.74 5.12
CA THR A 130 -8.15 8.06 4.67
C THR A 130 -7.40 7.95 3.33
N TYR A 131 -6.51 6.96 3.18
CA TYR A 131 -5.78 6.72 1.94
C TYR A 131 -6.71 6.46 0.75
N ILE A 132 -7.69 5.59 0.96
CA ILE A 132 -8.65 5.20 -0.08
C ILE A 132 -9.58 6.37 -0.45
N GLU A 133 -9.99 7.16 0.54
CA GLU A 133 -10.78 8.37 0.31
C GLU A 133 -10.00 9.42 -0.48
N ASN A 134 -8.71 9.62 -0.16
CA ASN A 134 -7.87 10.55 -0.89
C ASN A 134 -7.61 10.12 -2.34
N LEU A 135 -7.44 8.81 -2.60
CA LEU A 135 -7.40 8.27 -3.95
C LEU A 135 -8.69 8.58 -4.73
N ARG A 136 -9.86 8.35 -4.11
CA ARG A 136 -11.17 8.63 -4.74
C ARG A 136 -11.34 10.11 -5.05
N LYS A 137 -10.99 11.00 -4.11
CA LYS A 137 -11.03 12.46 -4.31
C LYS A 137 -10.13 12.92 -5.46
N ALA A 138 -9.01 12.23 -5.68
CA ALA A 138 -8.11 12.47 -6.81
C ALA A 138 -8.56 11.82 -8.13
N GLY A 139 -9.75 11.19 -8.17
CA GLY A 139 -10.29 10.52 -9.36
C GLY A 139 -9.69 9.14 -9.63
N VAL A 140 -8.95 8.55 -8.68
CA VAL A 140 -8.38 7.20 -8.81
C VAL A 140 -9.41 6.16 -8.34
N PRO A 141 -9.73 5.12 -9.16
CA PRO A 141 -10.60 4.04 -8.72
C PRO A 141 -9.98 3.29 -7.53
N ALA A 142 -10.59 3.40 -6.36
CA ALA A 142 -10.09 2.79 -5.14
C ALA A 142 -11.21 2.15 -4.31
N LYS A 143 -10.93 0.96 -3.77
CA LYS A 143 -11.88 0.20 -2.96
C LYS A 143 -11.24 -0.29 -1.67
N VAL A 144 -12.01 -0.20 -0.57
CA VAL A 144 -11.74 -0.84 0.70
C VAL A 144 -12.93 -1.71 1.10
N ASP A 145 -12.66 -2.91 1.59
CA ASP A 145 -13.63 -3.71 2.33
C ASP A 145 -13.25 -3.68 3.83
N VAL A 146 -14.19 -3.35 4.70
CA VAL A 146 -13.99 -3.31 6.16
C VAL A 146 -14.56 -4.57 6.80
N TYR A 147 -13.81 -5.17 7.71
CA TYR A 147 -14.19 -6.40 8.41
C TYR A 147 -14.42 -6.13 9.91
N PRO A 148 -15.69 -6.02 10.35
CA PRO A 148 -16.00 -5.71 11.73
C PRO A 148 -15.47 -6.73 12.74
N GLY A 149 -14.95 -6.25 13.85
CA GLY A 149 -14.37 -7.05 14.94
C GLY A 149 -13.05 -7.75 14.60
N CYS A 150 -12.49 -7.50 13.41
CA CYS A 150 -11.24 -8.14 12.97
C CYS A 150 -10.02 -7.30 13.36
N PHE A 151 -8.99 -7.96 13.89
CA PHE A 151 -7.71 -7.35 14.22
C PHE A 151 -6.71 -7.47 13.07
N HIS A 152 -5.53 -6.89 13.25
CA HIS A 152 -4.48 -6.85 12.24
C HIS A 152 -4.08 -8.25 11.73
N ALA A 153 -4.04 -8.44 10.41
CA ALA A 153 -3.68 -9.70 9.75
C ALA A 153 -4.52 -10.93 10.17
N PHE A 154 -5.80 -10.73 10.51
CA PHE A 154 -6.74 -11.80 10.88
C PHE A 154 -6.88 -12.90 9.81
N ASP A 155 -6.72 -12.54 8.54
CA ASP A 155 -6.81 -13.44 7.39
C ASP A 155 -5.63 -14.42 7.34
N MET A 156 -4.42 -13.93 7.65
CA MET A 156 -3.21 -14.74 7.70
C MET A 156 -3.11 -15.58 8.97
N LEU A 157 -3.47 -15.01 10.13
CA LEU A 157 -3.29 -15.68 11.42
C LEU A 157 -4.40 -16.68 11.72
N LEU A 158 -5.62 -16.43 11.23
CA LEU A 158 -6.78 -17.28 11.44
C LEU A 158 -7.46 -17.66 10.12
N PRO A 159 -6.74 -18.25 9.14
CA PRO A 159 -7.23 -18.47 7.77
C PRO A 159 -8.42 -19.43 7.69
N PHE A 160 -8.67 -20.19 8.76
CA PHE A 160 -9.77 -21.14 8.87
C PHE A 160 -11.09 -20.49 9.29
N LEU A 161 -11.08 -19.26 9.83
CA LEU A 161 -12.32 -18.59 10.23
C LEU A 161 -13.17 -18.20 9.02
N PRO A 162 -14.51 -18.24 9.13
CA PRO A 162 -15.39 -17.84 8.03
C PRO A 162 -15.14 -16.42 7.53
N VAL A 163 -14.81 -15.48 8.42
CA VAL A 163 -14.50 -14.09 8.04
C VAL A 163 -13.21 -13.97 7.25
N SER A 164 -12.15 -14.67 7.68
CA SER A 164 -10.87 -14.77 6.98
C SER A 164 -11.02 -15.37 5.59
N ARG A 165 -11.75 -16.49 5.47
CA ARG A 165 -12.05 -17.10 4.16
C ARG A 165 -12.80 -16.17 3.22
N ARG A 166 -13.74 -15.37 3.74
CA ARG A 166 -14.43 -14.34 2.94
C ARG A 166 -13.47 -13.25 2.47
N ALA A 167 -12.58 -12.77 3.35
CA ALA A 167 -11.59 -11.77 3.00
C ALA A 167 -10.62 -12.26 1.92
N ILE A 168 -10.07 -13.46 2.09
CA ILE A 168 -9.18 -14.11 1.12
C ILE A 168 -9.88 -14.31 -0.22
N ALA A 169 -11.09 -14.88 -0.23
CA ALA A 169 -11.84 -15.09 -1.46
C ALA A 169 -12.16 -13.77 -2.19
N LYS A 170 -12.43 -12.71 -1.44
CA LYS A 170 -12.68 -11.38 -2.00
C LYS A 170 -11.41 -10.77 -2.60
N PHE A 171 -10.30 -10.84 -1.87
CA PHE A 171 -8.97 -10.45 -2.33
C PHE A 171 -8.61 -11.18 -3.63
N GLU A 172 -8.70 -12.52 -3.67
CA GLU A 172 -8.39 -13.30 -4.87
C GLU A 172 -9.27 -12.94 -6.06
N LYS A 173 -10.58 -12.74 -5.82
CA LYS A 173 -11.51 -12.31 -6.88
C LYS A 173 -11.08 -10.98 -7.48
N ILE A 174 -10.69 -10.03 -6.65
CA ILE A 174 -10.27 -8.70 -7.09
C ILE A 174 -8.90 -8.75 -7.76
N TYR A 175 -7.95 -9.52 -7.23
CA TYR A 175 -6.67 -9.76 -7.88
C TYR A 175 -6.86 -10.34 -9.29
N ARG A 176 -7.67 -11.40 -9.45
CA ARG A 176 -7.94 -12.02 -10.75
C ARG A 176 -8.66 -11.07 -11.71
N TYR A 177 -9.58 -10.25 -11.21
CA TYR A 177 -10.21 -9.20 -12.00
C TYR A 177 -9.17 -8.18 -12.44
N ALA A 178 -8.37 -7.68 -11.51
CA ALA A 178 -7.38 -6.66 -11.80
C ALA A 178 -6.36 -7.14 -12.83
N ALA A 179 -5.81 -8.35 -12.65
CA ALA A 179 -4.88 -9.00 -13.55
C ALA A 179 -5.40 -9.07 -15.01
N LYS A 180 -6.72 -9.15 -15.21
CA LYS A 180 -7.37 -9.17 -16.53
C LYS A 180 -7.68 -7.78 -17.07
N HIS A 181 -8.10 -6.85 -16.22
CA HIS A 181 -8.72 -5.59 -16.63
C HIS A 181 -7.85 -4.34 -16.51
N PHE A 182 -6.80 -4.35 -15.68
CA PHE A 182 -5.90 -3.20 -15.55
C PHE A 182 -4.60 -3.40 -16.30
N THR A 183 -4.21 -2.36 -17.03
CA THR A 183 -2.93 -2.24 -17.72
C THR A 183 -2.43 -0.81 -17.59
N ALA A 184 -1.13 -0.64 -17.47
CA ALA A 184 -0.47 0.65 -17.59
C ALA A 184 0.57 0.58 -18.72
N ARG A 185 0.46 1.49 -19.69
CA ARG A 185 1.43 1.56 -20.79
C ARG A 185 2.80 1.88 -20.18
N GLN A 186 3.82 1.11 -20.54
CA GLN A 186 5.19 1.47 -20.20
C GLN A 186 5.68 2.48 -21.24
N ASP A 187 6.22 3.60 -20.78
CA ASP A 187 6.88 4.52 -21.69
C ASP A 187 8.17 3.89 -22.19
N GLY A 188 8.43 4.03 -23.50
CA GLY A 188 9.60 3.45 -24.12
C GLY A 188 10.84 3.99 -23.45
N SER A 189 11.75 3.09 -23.02
CA SER A 189 13.11 3.51 -22.71
C SER A 189 13.60 4.29 -23.91
N HIS A 190 13.83 5.59 -23.75
CA HIS A 190 14.84 6.21 -24.59
C HIS A 190 16.11 5.48 -24.25
N SER A 191 16.44 4.48 -25.07
CA SER A 191 17.77 3.95 -25.20
C SER A 191 18.65 5.17 -25.43
N ARG A 192 19.26 5.70 -24.37
CA ARG A 192 20.47 6.48 -24.52
C ARG A 192 21.45 5.50 -25.16
N ARG A 193 21.57 5.57 -26.49
CA ARG A 193 22.68 4.96 -27.20
C ARG A 193 23.94 5.50 -26.51
N PRO A 194 24.90 4.66 -26.13
CA PRO A 194 26.21 5.16 -25.77
C PRO A 194 26.76 5.89 -27.00
N SER A 195 27.06 7.17 -26.83
CA SER A 195 27.96 7.93 -27.70
C SER A 195 29.38 7.41 -27.55
#